data_AF-A0A8J2ACG2-F1
#
_entry.id   AF-A0A8J2ACG2-F1
#
_cell.length_a   1.000
_cell.length_b   1.000
_cell.length_c   1.000
_cell.angle_alpha   90.00
_cell.angle_beta   90.00
_cell.angle_gamma   90.00
#
_symmetry.space_group_name_H-M   'P 1'
#
loop_
_entity.id
_entity.type
_entity.pdbx_description
1 polymer ?
#
loop_
_entity_poly.entity_id
_entity_poly.type
_entity_poly.pdbx_seq_one_letter_code
_entity_poly.pdbx_strand_id
1 'polypeptide(L)'
;MTVLASTSTSPSAAAPRGKAEGAGLVVDTVEQKYPSTTASSAANSTLSTPRNCTQEDGLVDRSCATSTVGSSCKVEDDAEQVTNSKPAALGRSSTTTSSTSSSSGTTSKNILRMVLRFPYTITNLFFLQKKFLSHRLLGFLFLVQYAAEVYLYFTDYEKFKSSILVWSVPLTGFVQSLNAALTFRFLPRKEDPGFAAVADKSVLSYYTVRENSFYAMQLLWICCYLQCPDGFWRGFYDEKVVKNLGIAPQIEIDPHAATLFSTETVPPPGGLVVLSDESSVFSMTSSVEVDTARAGSYHDVLGTGGNKFFFFQNNSFKPVFQRVFFFLLEPIFVFFVFYFRSVFWPVSRIRNAVKNAKNKSPENAWSLTASAYAIKVFYLFAKHFVSYFPNYLIFLGRITEEDRYLLYGIQVIGAYACTISIFIHTLKFKNYIGPMTAMVAYDVIIPGYFYLYWNMRHVLLRNYDLFVICGISLVLNLGPLQIWHAYHAVIAAVMIFARIRSMGGLSSGAGGRSGAGLSPVPTEVGNLFSF
;
A
#
# COMPACT_ATOMS: atom_id res chain seq x y z
N MET A 1 9.38 21.26 -28.93
CA MET A 1 10.69 21.67 -28.38
C MET A 1 11.75 20.82 -29.06
N THR A 2 12.43 21.45 -30.02
CA THR A 2 13.48 20.89 -30.87
C THR A 2 14.79 20.88 -30.08
N VAL A 3 15.45 19.72 -29.95
CA VAL A 3 16.82 19.65 -29.41
C VAL A 3 17.74 19.20 -30.54
N LEU A 4 18.62 20.12 -30.92
CA LEU A 4 19.67 19.96 -31.89
C LEU A 4 20.79 19.08 -31.32
N ALA A 5 21.30 18.18 -32.16
CA ALA A 5 22.56 17.49 -31.98
C ALA A 5 23.72 18.42 -32.39
N SER A 6 24.83 18.35 -31.65
CA SER A 6 26.14 18.77 -32.14
C SER A 6 27.21 17.80 -31.66
N THR A 7 28.12 17.53 -32.60
CA THR A 7 29.19 16.53 -32.63
C THR A 7 30.54 17.12 -32.21
N SER A 8 31.49 16.20 -31.99
CA SER A 8 32.96 16.36 -32.14
C SER A 8 33.69 16.83 -30.86
N THR A 9 34.89 16.38 -30.49
CA THR A 9 36.01 15.71 -31.19
C THR A 9 36.87 14.96 -30.14
N SER A 10 37.54 13.88 -30.55
CA SER A 10 38.76 13.36 -29.91
C SER A 10 39.99 13.83 -30.67
N PRO A 11 41.19 13.87 -30.03
CA PRO A 11 42.23 12.97 -30.54
C PRO A 11 43.22 12.38 -29.49
N SER A 12 43.60 11.13 -29.76
CA SER A 12 44.97 10.59 -29.87
C SER A 12 45.94 10.54 -28.67
N ALA A 13 46.14 9.30 -28.19
CA ALA A 13 47.39 8.54 -27.99
C ALA A 13 48.60 9.15 -27.25
N ALA A 14 49.00 8.49 -26.15
CA ALA A 14 50.39 8.02 -25.89
C ALA A 14 50.44 7.07 -24.66
N ALA A 15 51.01 5.88 -24.85
CA ALA A 15 51.55 4.99 -23.82
C ALA A 15 53.03 5.40 -23.54
N PRO A 16 53.80 4.93 -22.52
CA PRO A 16 53.76 3.55 -21.99
C PRO A 16 54.16 3.30 -20.50
N ARG A 17 54.08 2.00 -20.12
CA ARG A 17 54.83 1.27 -19.08
C ARG A 17 54.55 1.53 -17.59
N GLY A 18 54.13 0.46 -16.92
CA GLY A 18 54.33 0.23 -15.49
C GLY A 18 53.81 -1.15 -15.07
N LYS A 19 54.71 -2.12 -14.91
CA LYS A 19 54.44 -3.44 -14.31
C LYS A 19 54.26 -3.29 -12.79
N ALA A 20 53.23 -3.90 -12.23
CA ALA A 20 53.13 -4.41 -10.84
C ALA A 20 51.95 -5.39 -10.86
N GLU A 21 52.15 -6.71 -10.87
CA GLU A 21 52.36 -7.58 -9.69
C GLU A 21 51.39 -7.30 -8.53
N GLY A 22 50.52 -8.29 -8.25
CA GLY A 22 50.03 -8.53 -6.89
C GLY A 22 48.51 -8.64 -6.71
N ALA A 23 48.10 -9.74 -6.07
CA ALA A 23 46.78 -10.00 -5.46
C ALA A 23 45.58 -10.22 -6.41
N GLY A 24 45.55 -11.39 -7.05
CA GLY A 24 44.28 -12.01 -7.45
C GLY A 24 43.51 -12.47 -6.21
N LEU A 25 42.41 -11.81 -5.91
CA LEU A 25 41.43 -12.27 -4.93
C LEU A 25 40.52 -13.28 -5.63
N VAL A 26 40.82 -14.57 -5.45
CA VAL A 26 39.94 -15.68 -5.82
C VAL A 26 38.74 -15.63 -4.87
N VAL A 27 37.60 -15.14 -5.35
CA VAL A 27 36.32 -15.33 -4.66
C VAL A 27 35.80 -16.70 -5.06
N ASP A 28 36.17 -17.69 -4.26
CA ASP A 28 35.53 -19.01 -4.28
C ASP A 28 34.04 -18.81 -4.04
N THR A 29 33.26 -19.10 -5.07
CA THR A 29 31.81 -19.17 -4.97
C THR A 29 31.51 -20.45 -4.21
N VAL A 30 31.34 -20.35 -2.89
CA VAL A 30 30.86 -21.43 -2.04
C VAL A 30 29.44 -21.78 -2.49
N GLU A 31 29.35 -22.82 -3.31
CA GLU A 31 28.12 -23.49 -3.70
C GLU A 31 27.55 -24.15 -2.43
N GLN A 32 26.59 -23.48 -1.80
CA GLN A 32 25.92 -23.99 -0.61
C GLN A 32 24.93 -25.09 -1.03
N LYS A 33 25.46 -26.31 -1.06
CA LYS A 33 24.77 -27.59 -1.24
C LYS A 33 23.81 -27.79 -0.06
N TYR A 34 22.51 -27.65 -0.30
CA TYR A 34 21.50 -28.10 0.66
C TYR A 34 21.53 -29.64 0.74
N PRO A 35 21.32 -30.24 1.94
CA PRO A 35 21.60 -31.65 2.17
C PRO A 35 20.65 -32.55 1.39
N SER A 36 21.23 -33.35 0.50
CA SER A 36 20.67 -34.58 -0.01
C SER A 36 20.62 -35.61 1.12
N THR A 37 19.41 -36.07 1.45
CA THR A 37 19.20 -37.29 2.24
C THR A 37 19.86 -38.45 1.52
N THR A 38 21.02 -38.87 2.03
CA THR A 38 21.75 -40.03 1.53
C THR A 38 21.42 -41.18 2.46
N ALA A 39 20.57 -42.10 2.00
CA ALA A 39 20.51 -43.45 2.53
C ALA A 39 21.57 -44.27 1.78
N SER A 40 22.54 -44.78 2.52
CA SER A 40 23.50 -45.81 2.09
C SER A 40 23.42 -46.93 3.13
N SER A 41 22.79 -48.05 2.79
CA SER A 41 23.42 -49.28 2.26
C SER A 41 24.06 -50.13 3.36
N ALA A 42 23.53 -51.34 3.55
CA ALA A 42 24.30 -52.54 3.86
C ALA A 42 23.49 -53.78 3.43
N ALA A 43 24.17 -54.67 2.73
CA ALA A 43 23.68 -55.91 2.12
C ALA A 43 23.71 -57.10 3.09
N ASN A 44 22.84 -58.10 2.89
CA ASN A 44 23.25 -59.48 2.55
C ASN A 44 22.07 -60.48 2.53
N SER A 45 22.01 -61.19 1.40
CA SER A 45 21.78 -62.64 1.19
C SER A 45 20.64 -63.45 1.86
N THR A 46 20.06 -64.30 0.99
CA THR A 46 19.63 -65.70 1.18
C THR A 46 18.25 -66.06 1.74
N LEU A 47 17.43 -66.59 0.82
CA LEU A 47 16.82 -67.94 0.79
C LEU A 47 15.69 -68.33 1.78
N SER A 48 14.70 -69.01 1.19
CA SER A 48 13.75 -70.01 1.74
C SER A 48 12.36 -69.55 2.26
N THR A 49 11.35 -69.85 1.43
CA THR A 49 10.12 -70.66 1.66
C THR A 49 9.41 -70.74 3.05
N PRO A 50 8.13 -71.16 3.11
CA PRO A 50 7.06 -70.51 3.87
C PRO A 50 6.57 -71.33 5.08
N ARG A 51 5.79 -70.71 5.98
CA ARG A 51 4.73 -71.30 6.84
C ARG A 51 4.17 -70.20 7.77
N ASN A 52 2.87 -69.93 7.86
CA ASN A 52 1.72 -70.67 8.42
C ASN A 52 1.53 -70.47 9.95
N CYS A 53 0.26 -70.21 10.31
CA CYS A 53 -0.39 -70.30 11.64
C CYS A 53 -0.03 -69.15 12.61
N THR A 54 -0.91 -68.54 13.41
CA THR A 54 -2.15 -68.91 14.13
C THR A 54 -2.91 -67.59 14.46
N GLN A 55 -4.17 -67.38 14.13
CA GLN A 55 -5.39 -67.71 14.89
C GLN A 55 -5.23 -67.72 16.42
N GLU A 56 -5.78 -66.72 17.11
CA GLU A 56 -6.52 -66.95 18.37
C GLU A 56 -7.64 -65.92 18.56
N ASP A 57 -8.71 -66.43 19.16
CA ASP A 57 -10.09 -65.96 19.15
C ASP A 57 -10.40 -64.74 20.05
N GLY A 58 -11.58 -64.14 19.84
CA GLY A 58 -12.10 -63.08 20.70
C GLY A 58 -13.48 -62.54 20.31
N LEU A 59 -14.48 -63.40 20.42
CA LEU A 59 -15.93 -63.25 20.19
C LEU A 59 -16.58 -62.07 20.97
N VAL A 60 -17.53 -61.33 20.36
CA VAL A 60 -18.95 -61.16 20.81
C VAL A 60 -19.77 -60.50 19.68
N ASP A 61 -20.89 -61.16 19.37
CA ASP A 61 -21.92 -60.91 18.37
C ASP A 61 -22.69 -59.58 18.45
N ARG A 62 -23.06 -59.04 17.27
CA ARG A 62 -24.48 -59.03 16.83
C ARG A 62 -24.64 -58.67 15.33
N SER A 63 -25.16 -59.66 14.60
CA SER A 63 -25.95 -59.70 13.36
C SER A 63 -26.96 -58.54 13.24
N CYS A 64 -27.55 -58.11 12.12
CA CYS A 64 -27.75 -58.50 10.70
C CYS A 64 -28.24 -57.16 10.04
N ALA A 65 -28.17 -56.84 8.75
CA ALA A 65 -28.43 -57.62 7.56
C ALA A 65 -27.86 -56.91 6.30
N THR A 66 -27.48 -57.77 5.36
CA THR A 66 -27.32 -57.63 3.91
C THR A 66 -28.19 -56.61 3.17
N SER A 67 -27.60 -55.87 2.23
CA SER A 67 -27.90 -56.06 0.80
C SER A 67 -26.82 -55.49 -0.11
N THR A 68 -26.34 -56.38 -0.97
CA THR A 68 -25.53 -56.27 -2.17
C THR A 68 -26.10 -55.26 -3.17
N VAL A 69 -25.25 -54.55 -3.92
CA VAL A 69 -25.16 -54.54 -5.41
C VAL A 69 -24.01 -53.61 -5.80
N GLY A 70 -23.05 -54.16 -6.57
CA GLY A 70 -21.88 -53.45 -7.06
C GLY A 70 -22.15 -52.58 -8.28
N SER A 71 -21.21 -51.69 -8.57
CA SER A 71 -21.04 -51.09 -9.89
C SER A 71 -19.71 -50.33 -9.96
N SER A 72 -18.72 -50.99 -10.55
CA SER A 72 -17.81 -50.48 -11.57
C SER A 72 -17.32 -49.02 -11.46
N CYS A 73 -16.06 -48.87 -11.05
CA CYS A 73 -15.27 -47.66 -11.29
C CYS A 73 -14.97 -47.55 -12.80
N LYS A 74 -15.61 -46.60 -13.47
CA LYS A 74 -15.11 -46.03 -14.73
C LYS A 74 -14.32 -44.76 -14.40
N VAL A 75 -13.03 -44.81 -14.75
CA VAL A 75 -12.16 -43.66 -14.92
C VAL A 75 -12.51 -43.07 -16.30
N GLU A 76 -13.14 -41.89 -16.33
CA GLU A 76 -13.29 -41.09 -17.54
C GLU A 76 -12.21 -40.00 -17.52
N ASP A 77 -11.16 -40.25 -18.30
CA ASP A 77 -10.21 -39.26 -18.79
C ASP A 77 -10.82 -38.61 -20.04
N ASP A 78 -11.32 -37.38 -19.94
CA ASP A 78 -11.70 -36.57 -21.10
C ASP A 78 -11.12 -35.15 -20.97
N ALA A 79 -9.91 -34.98 -21.51
CA ALA A 79 -9.35 -33.67 -21.87
C ALA A 79 -9.29 -33.59 -23.40
N GLU A 80 -10.43 -33.27 -24.01
CA GLU A 80 -10.58 -33.08 -25.44
C GLU A 80 -9.82 -31.81 -25.90
N GLN A 81 -8.69 -32.02 -26.58
CA GLN A 81 -7.98 -30.99 -27.34
C GLN A 81 -8.74 -30.70 -28.64
N VAL A 82 -9.39 -29.54 -28.70
CA VAL A 82 -9.94 -28.99 -29.95
C VAL A 82 -8.81 -28.45 -30.82
N THR A 83 -8.32 -29.26 -31.76
CA THR A 83 -7.47 -28.81 -32.88
C THR A 83 -8.28 -28.79 -34.17
N ASN A 84 -8.79 -27.62 -34.55
CA ASN A 84 -9.34 -27.39 -35.88
C ASN A 84 -8.27 -26.76 -36.77
N SER A 85 -7.54 -27.58 -37.52
CA SER A 85 -6.70 -27.16 -38.65
C SER A 85 -7.51 -27.25 -39.94
N LYS A 86 -7.87 -26.10 -40.52
CA LYS A 86 -8.51 -25.98 -41.83
C LYS A 86 -7.43 -25.80 -42.92
N PRO A 87 -7.47 -26.54 -44.04
CA PRO A 87 -6.44 -26.44 -45.07
C PRO A 87 -6.58 -25.18 -45.93
N ALA A 88 -5.43 -24.66 -46.33
CA ALA A 88 -5.25 -23.49 -47.17
C ALA A 88 -5.66 -23.78 -48.63
N ALA A 89 -6.50 -22.92 -49.19
CA ALA A 89 -6.76 -22.85 -50.63
C ALA A 89 -6.04 -21.64 -51.22
N LEU A 90 -5.22 -21.91 -52.24
CA LEU A 90 -4.51 -20.93 -53.07
C LEU A 90 -5.48 -20.04 -53.87
N GLY A 91 -5.06 -18.79 -54.07
CA GLY A 91 -5.09 -18.14 -55.38
C GLY A 91 -6.28 -17.25 -55.70
N ARG A 92 -6.14 -15.93 -55.45
CA ARG A 92 -6.64 -14.91 -56.39
C ARG A 92 -5.93 -13.58 -56.20
N SER A 93 -5.15 -13.21 -57.21
CA SER A 93 -4.62 -11.86 -57.42
C SER A 93 -5.80 -10.94 -57.76
N SER A 94 -6.03 -9.90 -56.97
CA SER A 94 -7.01 -8.86 -57.27
C SER A 94 -6.39 -7.47 -57.10
N THR A 95 -6.32 -6.81 -58.24
CA THR A 95 -5.97 -5.42 -58.54
C THR A 95 -6.54 -4.43 -57.52
N THR A 96 -5.65 -3.65 -56.90
CA THR A 96 -6.00 -2.64 -55.89
C THR A 96 -6.43 -1.34 -56.57
N THR A 97 -7.74 -1.13 -56.71
CA THR A 97 -8.31 0.20 -56.99
C THR A 97 -8.52 0.94 -55.68
N SER A 98 -7.71 1.97 -55.47
CA SER A 98 -7.76 2.88 -54.32
C SER A 98 -8.98 3.80 -54.41
N SER A 99 -10.12 3.37 -53.86
CA SER A 99 -11.26 4.25 -53.58
C SER A 99 -11.19 4.75 -52.14
N THR A 100 -10.68 5.98 -51.99
CA THR A 100 -10.71 6.78 -50.77
C THR A 100 -12.14 7.26 -50.50
N SER A 101 -13.03 6.35 -50.10
CA SER A 101 -14.39 6.70 -49.67
C SER A 101 -14.39 7.21 -48.23
N SER A 102 -14.96 8.39 -48.04
CA SER A 102 -15.14 9.15 -46.81
C SER A 102 -15.80 8.34 -45.66
N SER A 103 -15.00 7.94 -44.66
CA SER A 103 -15.41 7.07 -43.54
C SER A 103 -16.01 7.79 -42.31
N SER A 104 -16.35 9.08 -42.42
CA SER A 104 -16.78 9.86 -41.22
C SER A 104 -18.14 9.42 -40.64
N GLY A 105 -19.02 8.84 -41.47
CA GLY A 105 -20.36 8.42 -41.04
C GLY A 105 -20.41 7.16 -40.16
N THR A 106 -19.36 6.34 -40.15
CA THR A 106 -19.35 5.08 -39.37
C THR A 106 -19.00 5.27 -37.89
N THR A 107 -18.26 6.33 -37.55
CA THR A 107 -17.75 6.52 -36.18
C THR A 107 -18.85 6.90 -35.20
N SER A 108 -19.74 7.84 -35.56
CA SER A 108 -20.83 8.29 -34.68
C SER A 108 -21.83 7.18 -34.33
N LYS A 109 -22.24 6.37 -35.32
CA LYS A 109 -23.13 5.22 -35.11
C LYS A 109 -22.51 4.17 -34.18
N ASN A 110 -21.20 3.97 -34.26
CA ASN A 110 -20.48 3.04 -33.39
C ASN A 110 -20.39 3.54 -31.94
N ILE A 111 -20.16 4.84 -31.74
CA ILE A 111 -20.15 5.45 -30.40
C ILE A 111 -21.53 5.34 -29.76
N LEU A 112 -22.61 5.71 -30.47
CA LEU A 112 -23.97 5.62 -29.92
C LEU A 112 -24.34 4.18 -29.53
N ARG A 113 -23.99 3.20 -30.37
CA ARG A 113 -24.17 1.77 -30.03
C ARG A 113 -23.38 1.37 -28.79
N MET A 114 -22.16 1.88 -28.62
CA MET A 114 -21.33 1.60 -27.44
C MET A 114 -21.98 2.17 -26.18
N VAL A 115 -22.44 3.42 -26.22
CA VAL A 115 -23.14 4.09 -25.10
C VAL A 115 -24.42 3.33 -24.73
N LEU A 116 -25.23 2.94 -25.71
CA LEU A 116 -26.47 2.19 -25.46
C LEU A 116 -26.22 0.76 -24.95
N ARG A 117 -25.13 0.12 -25.38
CA ARG A 117 -24.74 -1.23 -24.91
C ARG A 117 -24.07 -1.22 -23.54
N PHE A 118 -23.56 -0.08 -23.10
CA PHE A 118 -22.81 0.02 -21.85
C PHE A 118 -23.65 -0.34 -20.60
N PRO A 119 -24.87 0.21 -20.40
CA PRO A 119 -25.74 -0.20 -19.29
C PRO A 119 -26.05 -1.68 -19.31
N TYR A 120 -26.39 -2.23 -20.49
CA TYR A 120 -26.65 -3.67 -20.64
C TYR A 120 -25.42 -4.51 -20.28
N THR A 121 -24.22 -4.08 -20.71
CA THR A 121 -22.96 -4.78 -20.43
C THR A 121 -22.63 -4.74 -18.94
N ILE A 122 -22.81 -3.59 -18.27
CA ILE A 122 -22.67 -3.46 -16.82
C ILE A 122 -23.67 -4.37 -16.10
N THR A 123 -24.95 -4.28 -16.45
CA THR A 123 -26.00 -5.09 -15.82
C THR A 123 -25.73 -6.58 -15.98
N ASN A 124 -25.35 -7.00 -17.19
CA ASN A 124 -24.98 -8.39 -17.45
C ASN A 124 -23.72 -8.81 -16.69
N LEU A 125 -22.69 -7.97 -16.67
CA LEU A 125 -21.41 -8.28 -16.03
C LEU A 125 -21.60 -8.49 -14.53
N PHE A 126 -22.30 -7.57 -13.85
CA PHE A 126 -22.37 -7.50 -12.39
C PHE A 126 -23.59 -8.19 -11.78
N PHE A 127 -24.74 -8.22 -12.45
CA PHE A 127 -26.01 -8.63 -11.82
C PHE A 127 -26.63 -9.90 -12.44
N LEU A 128 -26.61 -10.08 -13.77
CA LEU A 128 -27.32 -11.20 -14.40
C LEU A 128 -26.62 -12.55 -14.25
N GLN A 129 -25.31 -12.52 -14.13
CA GLN A 129 -24.50 -13.72 -14.07
C GLN A 129 -24.48 -14.25 -12.61
N LYS A 130 -24.83 -15.53 -12.41
CA LYS A 130 -24.91 -16.13 -11.06
C LYS A 130 -23.55 -16.56 -10.50
N LYS A 131 -22.62 -17.01 -11.35
CA LYS A 131 -21.31 -17.54 -10.92
C LYS A 131 -20.41 -16.44 -10.36
N PHE A 132 -20.04 -16.50 -9.07
CA PHE A 132 -19.27 -15.45 -8.39
C PHE A 132 -20.03 -14.12 -8.21
N LEU A 133 -21.35 -14.18 -8.03
CA LEU A 133 -22.19 -13.00 -7.83
C LEU A 133 -21.68 -12.11 -6.67
N SER A 134 -21.33 -12.68 -5.51
CA SER A 134 -20.85 -11.92 -4.36
C SER A 134 -19.59 -11.09 -4.67
N HIS A 135 -18.61 -11.68 -5.35
CA HIS A 135 -17.37 -10.99 -5.72
C HIS A 135 -17.65 -9.81 -6.66
N ARG A 136 -18.60 -9.99 -7.58
CA ARG A 136 -18.98 -8.94 -8.53
C ARG A 136 -19.77 -7.82 -7.90
N LEU A 137 -20.73 -8.14 -7.03
CA LEU A 137 -21.49 -7.13 -6.31
C LEU A 137 -20.59 -6.29 -5.40
N LEU A 138 -19.69 -6.92 -4.63
CA LEU A 138 -18.72 -6.19 -3.81
C LEU A 138 -17.80 -5.32 -4.66
N GLY A 139 -17.36 -5.84 -5.79
CA GLY A 139 -16.53 -5.06 -6.68
C GLY A 139 -17.27 -3.90 -7.35
N PHE A 140 -18.54 -4.07 -7.73
CA PHE A 140 -19.35 -2.97 -8.25
C PHE A 140 -19.53 -1.88 -7.19
N LEU A 141 -19.84 -2.30 -5.95
CA LEU A 141 -19.92 -1.40 -4.81
C LEU A 141 -18.61 -0.63 -4.61
N PHE A 142 -17.47 -1.32 -4.64
CA PHE A 142 -16.15 -0.68 -4.57
C PHE A 142 -15.98 0.37 -5.68
N LEU A 143 -16.30 0.06 -6.94
CA LEU A 143 -16.14 1.00 -8.05
C LEU A 143 -16.98 2.27 -7.87
N VAL A 144 -18.22 2.13 -7.39
CA VAL A 144 -19.08 3.28 -7.09
C VAL A 144 -18.51 4.11 -5.94
N GLN A 145 -18.09 3.48 -4.85
CA GLN A 145 -17.50 4.17 -3.71
C GLN A 145 -16.19 4.86 -4.09
N TYR A 146 -15.32 4.19 -4.86
CA TYR A 146 -14.05 4.73 -5.34
C TYR A 146 -14.25 5.92 -6.28
N ALA A 147 -15.21 5.85 -7.21
CA ALA A 147 -15.53 6.98 -8.08
C ALA A 147 -16.02 8.20 -7.28
N ALA A 148 -16.87 7.98 -6.28
CA ALA A 148 -17.32 9.04 -5.37
C ALA A 148 -16.18 9.60 -4.51
N GLU A 149 -15.27 8.74 -4.04
CA GLU A 149 -14.09 9.11 -3.27
C GLU A 149 -13.15 10.01 -4.08
N VAL A 150 -12.81 9.59 -5.31
CA VAL A 150 -12.01 10.37 -6.26
C VAL A 150 -12.68 11.70 -6.55
N TYR A 151 -13.99 11.70 -6.84
CA TYR A 151 -14.73 12.94 -7.10
C TYR A 151 -14.64 13.91 -5.92
N LEU A 152 -14.93 13.47 -4.70
CA LEU A 152 -14.86 14.32 -3.51
C LEU A 152 -13.43 14.79 -3.24
N TYR A 153 -12.42 13.91 -3.37
CA TYR A 153 -11.01 14.28 -3.17
C TYR A 153 -10.59 15.45 -4.06
N PHE A 154 -11.03 15.47 -5.33
CA PHE A 154 -10.69 16.53 -6.28
C PHE A 154 -11.61 17.77 -6.23
N THR A 155 -12.86 17.64 -5.78
CA THR A 155 -13.85 18.75 -5.85
C THR A 155 -14.15 19.39 -4.49
N ASP A 156 -14.11 18.64 -3.39
CA ASP A 156 -14.46 19.09 -2.05
C ASP A 156 -13.68 18.26 -1.01
N TYR A 157 -12.42 18.63 -0.81
CA TYR A 157 -11.50 17.89 0.05
C TYR A 157 -11.91 17.88 1.53
N GLU A 158 -12.55 18.95 2.02
CA GLU A 158 -13.06 19.01 3.40
C GLU A 158 -14.20 18.01 3.63
N LYS A 159 -15.12 17.91 2.67
CA LYS A 159 -16.15 16.87 2.68
C LYS A 159 -15.56 15.48 2.49
N PHE A 160 -14.53 15.31 1.68
CA PHE A 160 -13.80 14.05 1.56
C PHE A 160 -13.23 13.61 2.92
N LYS A 161 -12.47 14.47 3.63
CA LYS A 161 -11.86 14.14 4.93
C LYS A 161 -12.88 13.67 5.97
N SER A 162 -14.06 14.29 5.99
CA SER A 162 -15.14 13.95 6.92
C SER A 162 -16.05 12.82 6.43
N SER A 163 -15.88 12.37 5.18
CA SER A 163 -16.70 11.33 4.56
C SER A 163 -16.35 9.95 5.08
N ILE A 164 -17.37 9.10 5.15
CA ILE A 164 -17.21 7.66 5.41
C ILE A 164 -16.39 6.96 4.31
N LEU A 165 -16.27 7.56 3.12
CA LEU A 165 -15.56 6.98 1.98
C LEU A 165 -14.08 6.73 2.26
N VAL A 166 -13.43 7.59 3.07
CA VAL A 166 -12.00 7.51 3.39
C VAL A 166 -11.60 6.14 3.95
N TRP A 167 -12.44 5.52 4.78
CA TRP A 167 -12.16 4.20 5.33
C TRP A 167 -13.02 3.10 4.71
N SER A 168 -14.23 3.42 4.24
CA SER A 168 -15.11 2.39 3.67
C SER A 168 -14.64 1.90 2.30
N VAL A 169 -13.98 2.74 1.47
CA VAL A 169 -13.39 2.27 0.20
C VAL A 169 -12.28 1.23 0.43
N PRO A 170 -11.25 1.50 1.26
CA PRO A 170 -10.25 0.48 1.62
C PRO A 170 -10.87 -0.77 2.25
N LEU A 171 -11.89 -0.62 3.10
CA LEU A 171 -12.56 -1.75 3.74
C LEU A 171 -13.27 -2.62 2.71
N THR A 172 -14.05 -2.03 1.80
CA THR A 172 -14.70 -2.77 0.71
C THR A 172 -13.66 -3.45 -0.17
N GLY A 173 -12.55 -2.79 -0.49
CA GLY A 173 -11.43 -3.38 -1.23
C GLY A 173 -10.83 -4.60 -0.51
N PHE A 174 -10.62 -4.50 0.80
CA PHE A 174 -10.14 -5.61 1.62
C PHE A 174 -11.13 -6.78 1.65
N VAL A 175 -12.40 -6.53 1.94
CA VAL A 175 -13.45 -7.57 1.95
C VAL A 175 -13.60 -8.21 0.56
N GLN A 176 -13.56 -7.42 -0.51
CA GLN A 176 -13.60 -7.93 -1.88
C GLN A 176 -12.39 -8.84 -2.18
N SER A 177 -11.18 -8.44 -1.75
CA SER A 177 -9.96 -9.23 -1.96
C SER A 177 -9.98 -10.56 -1.18
N LEU A 178 -10.51 -10.57 0.05
CA LEU A 178 -10.72 -11.79 0.82
C LEU A 178 -11.75 -12.70 0.14
N ASN A 179 -12.87 -12.13 -0.31
CA ASN A 179 -13.88 -12.88 -1.04
C ASN A 179 -13.29 -13.48 -2.34
N ALA A 180 -12.45 -12.73 -3.06
CA ALA A 180 -11.73 -13.22 -4.23
C ALA A 180 -10.80 -14.40 -3.88
N ALA A 181 -10.04 -14.30 -2.80
CA ALA A 181 -9.14 -15.35 -2.32
C ALA A 181 -9.87 -16.63 -1.89
N LEU A 182 -11.09 -16.50 -1.36
CA LEU A 182 -11.95 -17.63 -1.00
C LEU A 182 -12.64 -18.25 -2.22
N THR A 183 -13.04 -17.42 -3.18
CA THR A 183 -13.80 -17.82 -4.36
C THR A 183 -12.93 -18.43 -5.46
N PHE A 184 -11.76 -17.85 -5.73
CA PHE A 184 -10.89 -18.23 -6.86
C PHE A 184 -9.86 -19.32 -6.51
N ARG A 185 -10.24 -20.29 -5.67
CA ARG A 185 -9.36 -21.41 -5.26
C ARG A 185 -8.97 -22.36 -6.42
N PHE A 186 -9.68 -22.28 -7.55
CA PHE A 186 -9.38 -23.04 -8.78
C PHE A 186 -8.24 -22.45 -9.61
N LEU A 187 -7.76 -21.24 -9.29
CA LEU A 187 -6.63 -20.64 -10.00
C LEU A 187 -5.34 -21.45 -9.77
N PRO A 188 -4.40 -21.46 -10.73
CA PRO A 188 -3.16 -22.20 -10.58
C PRO A 188 -2.38 -21.72 -9.34
N ARG A 189 -1.98 -22.67 -8.49
CA ARG A 189 -1.07 -22.44 -7.35
C ARG A 189 0.39 -22.52 -7.81
N LYS A 190 0.70 -21.81 -8.89
CA LYS A 190 2.05 -21.73 -9.43
C LYS A 190 2.69 -20.44 -8.95
N GLU A 191 3.94 -20.52 -8.50
CA GLU A 191 4.69 -19.39 -7.97
C GLU A 191 4.74 -18.21 -8.94
N ASP A 192 4.65 -18.47 -10.26
CA ASP A 192 4.22 -17.47 -11.22
C ASP A 192 3.98 -18.07 -12.62
N PRO A 193 2.73 -18.21 -13.08
CA PRO A 193 2.49 -18.35 -14.51
C PRO A 193 2.72 -16.99 -15.22
N GLY A 194 2.90 -15.90 -14.48
CA GLY A 194 3.14 -14.55 -14.98
C GLY A 194 2.15 -13.60 -14.32
N PHE A 195 2.65 -12.48 -13.79
CA PHE A 195 1.80 -11.38 -13.36
C PHE A 195 0.88 -11.02 -14.54
N ALA A 196 -0.43 -11.22 -14.41
CA ALA A 196 -1.30 -11.36 -15.58
C ALA A 196 -1.46 -10.07 -16.41
N ALA A 197 -1.08 -8.90 -15.89
CA ALA A 197 -0.99 -7.65 -16.66
C ALA A 197 0.21 -7.65 -17.62
N VAL A 198 1.15 -8.57 -17.40
CA VAL A 198 2.47 -8.64 -18.04
C VAL A 198 2.69 -9.96 -18.80
N ALA A 199 1.60 -10.66 -19.08
CA ALA A 199 1.58 -11.87 -19.87
C ALA A 199 0.44 -11.80 -20.85
N ASP A 200 0.57 -12.35 -22.05
CA ASP A 200 -0.54 -12.45 -22.99
C ASP A 200 -1.42 -13.67 -22.65
N LYS A 201 -0.76 -14.81 -22.41
CA LYS A 201 -1.42 -16.12 -22.35
C LYS A 201 -1.69 -16.61 -20.92
N SER A 202 -1.05 -16.03 -19.92
CA SER A 202 -1.18 -16.49 -18.55
C SER A 202 -2.45 -16.00 -17.86
N VAL A 203 -3.07 -16.90 -17.11
CA VAL A 203 -4.08 -16.57 -16.10
C VAL A 203 -3.41 -16.03 -14.83
N LEU A 204 -4.18 -15.31 -14.02
CA LEU A 204 -3.73 -14.78 -12.72
C LEU A 204 -3.40 -15.94 -11.75
N SER A 205 -2.29 -15.83 -11.00
CA SER A 205 -1.95 -16.80 -9.96
C SER A 205 -2.85 -16.67 -8.75
N TYR A 206 -3.17 -17.80 -8.11
CA TYR A 206 -3.85 -17.81 -6.82
C TYR A 206 -3.08 -17.03 -5.74
N TYR A 207 -1.73 -17.07 -5.79
CA TYR A 207 -0.89 -16.37 -4.83
C TYR A 207 -0.99 -14.85 -4.98
N THR A 208 -1.07 -14.33 -6.20
CA THR A 208 -1.30 -12.91 -6.45
C THR A 208 -2.63 -12.44 -5.87
N VAL A 209 -3.71 -13.21 -6.03
CA VAL A 209 -5.02 -12.88 -5.46
C VAL A 209 -4.96 -12.82 -3.93
N ARG A 210 -4.29 -13.80 -3.29
CA ARG A 210 -4.10 -13.79 -1.83
C ARG A 210 -3.21 -12.63 -1.39
N GLU A 211 -2.08 -12.42 -2.02
CA GLU A 211 -1.15 -11.33 -1.70
C GLU A 211 -1.81 -9.96 -1.84
N ASN A 212 -2.73 -9.78 -2.79
CA ASN A 212 -3.50 -8.55 -2.89
C ASN A 212 -4.34 -8.24 -1.65
N SER A 213 -4.85 -9.27 -0.94
CA SER A 213 -5.57 -9.05 0.32
C SER A 213 -4.68 -8.51 1.44
N PHE A 214 -3.39 -8.83 1.43
CA PHE A 214 -2.43 -8.22 2.34
C PHE A 214 -2.26 -6.72 2.04
N TYR A 215 -2.12 -6.34 0.77
CA TYR A 215 -2.00 -4.93 0.40
C TYR A 215 -3.27 -4.13 0.68
N ALA A 216 -4.44 -4.71 0.43
CA ALA A 216 -5.71 -4.09 0.77
C ALA A 216 -5.87 -3.92 2.30
N MET A 217 -5.43 -4.89 3.10
CA MET A 217 -5.38 -4.79 4.57
C MET A 217 -4.44 -3.66 5.02
N GLN A 218 -3.27 -3.57 4.41
CA GLN A 218 -2.30 -2.54 4.72
C GLN A 218 -2.83 -1.14 4.37
N LEU A 219 -3.48 -1.00 3.22
CA LEU A 219 -4.14 0.24 2.83
C LEU A 219 -5.23 0.63 3.84
N LEU A 220 -6.09 -0.32 4.22
CA LEU A 220 -7.12 -0.12 5.24
C LEU A 220 -6.51 0.34 6.56
N TRP A 221 -5.41 -0.28 7.00
CA TRP A 221 -4.67 0.15 8.19
C TRP A 221 -4.24 1.62 8.07
N ILE A 222 -3.53 2.00 7.00
CA ILE A 222 -3.02 3.37 6.83
C ILE A 222 -4.18 4.39 6.78
N CYS A 223 -5.30 4.06 6.14
CA CYS A 223 -6.50 4.91 6.11
C CYS A 223 -7.10 5.09 7.49
N CYS A 224 -7.30 4.00 8.24
CA CYS A 224 -7.76 4.08 9.62
C CYS A 224 -6.78 4.84 10.51
N TYR A 225 -5.47 4.70 10.26
CA TYR A 225 -4.43 5.32 11.06
C TYR A 225 -4.33 6.82 10.81
N LEU A 226 -4.48 7.29 9.56
CA LEU A 226 -4.58 8.72 9.22
C LEU A 226 -5.84 9.38 9.78
N GLN A 227 -6.96 8.67 9.80
CA GLN A 227 -8.24 9.19 10.31
C GLN A 227 -8.26 9.33 11.84
N CYS A 228 -7.24 8.82 12.54
CA CYS A 228 -7.06 8.97 13.98
C CYS A 228 -5.90 9.93 14.33
N PRO A 229 -5.90 11.18 13.84
CA PRO A 229 -4.72 12.04 13.88
C PRO A 229 -4.37 12.58 15.27
N ASP A 230 -5.34 12.71 16.17
CA ASP A 230 -5.14 13.32 17.50
C ASP A 230 -4.33 12.45 18.46
N GLY A 231 -3.64 11.44 17.95
CA GLY A 231 -2.88 10.49 18.74
C GLY A 231 -3.87 9.72 19.59
N PHE A 232 -4.17 8.52 19.14
CA PHE A 232 -4.57 7.43 20.02
C PHE A 232 -3.96 7.50 21.46
N TRP A 233 -2.71 7.91 21.54
CA TRP A 233 -1.93 8.12 22.77
C TRP A 233 -2.29 9.36 23.59
N ARG A 234 -2.82 10.46 23.01
CA ARG A 234 -3.29 11.61 23.81
C ARG A 234 -4.39 11.19 24.79
N GLY A 235 -5.24 10.23 24.40
CA GLY A 235 -6.21 9.65 25.32
C GLY A 235 -5.59 8.77 26.41
N PHE A 236 -4.46 8.12 26.13
CA PHE A 236 -3.74 7.25 27.08
C PHE A 236 -3.10 8.04 28.22
N TYR A 237 -2.56 9.21 27.90
CA TYR A 237 -1.94 10.14 28.83
C TYR A 237 -2.89 11.27 29.26
N ASP A 238 -4.18 11.15 28.98
CA ASP A 238 -5.17 11.98 29.66
C ASP A 238 -4.95 11.75 31.16
N GLU A 239 -4.56 12.82 31.84
CA GLU A 239 -4.03 12.84 33.20
C GLU A 239 -4.96 12.09 34.17
N LYS A 240 -6.27 12.08 33.88
CA LYS A 240 -7.28 11.35 34.63
C LYS A 240 -7.08 9.84 34.58
N VAL A 241 -6.67 9.28 33.45
CA VAL A 241 -6.47 7.83 33.30
C VAL A 241 -5.16 7.38 33.94
N VAL A 242 -4.08 8.17 33.80
CA VAL A 242 -2.80 7.89 34.48
C VAL A 242 -2.97 7.97 35.99
N LYS A 243 -3.70 8.97 36.50
CA LYS A 243 -4.06 9.08 37.92
C LYS A 243 -4.92 7.90 38.40
N ASN A 244 -5.89 7.45 37.59
CA ASN A 244 -6.78 6.35 37.97
C ASN A 244 -6.12 4.96 37.90
N LEU A 245 -5.09 4.77 37.07
CA LEU A 245 -4.38 3.49 36.98
C LEU A 245 -3.34 3.30 38.10
N GLY A 246 -3.11 4.30 38.96
CA GLY A 246 -2.12 4.22 40.03
C GLY A 246 -0.67 4.12 39.53
N ILE A 247 -0.42 4.29 38.23
CA ILE A 247 0.91 4.29 37.60
C ILE A 247 1.44 5.74 37.55
N ALA A 248 1.14 6.54 38.58
CA ALA A 248 1.81 7.81 38.74
C ALA A 248 3.27 7.50 39.11
N PRO A 249 4.27 7.89 38.32
CA PRO A 249 5.63 7.92 38.83
C PRO A 249 5.61 8.86 40.04
N GLN A 250 6.01 8.38 41.21
CA GLN A 250 6.28 9.24 42.36
C GLN A 250 7.50 10.10 42.00
N ILE A 251 7.25 11.15 41.23
CA ILE A 251 8.21 12.25 41.10
C ILE A 251 7.97 13.07 42.36
N GLU A 252 8.76 12.76 43.37
CA GLU A 252 8.87 13.56 44.59
C GLU A 252 9.35 14.94 44.16
N ILE A 253 8.41 15.89 44.07
CA ILE A 253 8.73 17.28 43.79
C ILE A 253 9.40 17.79 45.06
N ASP A 254 10.70 18.07 44.97
CA ASP A 254 11.48 18.65 46.05
C ASP A 254 10.80 19.93 46.56
N PRO A 255 10.32 19.96 47.82
CA PRO A 255 9.63 21.12 48.39
C PRO A 255 10.53 22.36 48.50
N HIS A 256 11.85 22.23 48.33
CA HIS A 256 12.79 23.35 48.39
C HIS A 256 12.89 24.17 47.10
N ALA A 257 12.34 23.71 45.97
CA ALA A 257 12.37 24.47 44.72
C ALA A 257 11.33 25.60 44.65
N ALA A 258 10.38 25.65 45.59
CA ALA A 258 9.26 26.61 45.56
C ALA A 258 9.56 28.00 46.17
N THR A 259 10.74 28.23 46.76
CA THR A 259 11.00 29.44 47.58
C THR A 259 11.77 30.57 46.89
N LEU A 260 12.09 30.49 45.59
CA LEU A 260 13.00 31.45 44.93
C LEU A 260 12.36 32.42 43.93
N PHE A 261 11.03 32.47 43.80
CA PHE A 261 10.36 33.46 42.93
C PHE A 261 9.30 34.26 43.68
N SER A 262 9.74 35.25 44.45
CA SER A 262 8.88 36.33 44.96
C SER A 262 9.70 37.59 45.19
N THR A 263 10.12 38.25 44.10
CA THR A 263 10.43 39.68 44.06
C THR A 263 10.38 40.14 42.60
N GLU A 264 9.19 40.36 42.05
CA GLU A 264 9.04 41.12 40.80
C GLU A 264 8.80 42.58 41.17
N THR A 265 9.79 43.41 40.86
CA THR A 265 9.74 44.86 40.96
C THR A 265 8.87 45.44 39.84
N VAL A 266 7.84 46.17 40.22
CA VAL A 266 6.96 46.98 39.36
C VAL A 266 7.79 48.01 38.59
N PRO A 267 7.75 48.09 37.24
CA PRO A 267 8.33 49.22 36.52
C PRO A 267 7.38 50.44 36.58
N PRO A 268 7.90 51.67 36.69
CA PRO A 268 7.09 52.88 36.77
C PRO A 268 6.44 53.23 35.42
N PRO A 269 5.28 53.90 35.42
CA PRO A 269 4.57 54.28 34.19
C PRO A 269 5.17 55.58 33.64
N GLY A 270 5.73 55.54 32.42
CA GLY A 270 6.17 56.77 31.74
C GLY A 270 7.32 56.58 30.75
N GLY A 271 7.19 55.67 29.79
CA GLY A 271 8.13 55.53 28.67
C GLY A 271 7.47 55.94 27.36
N LEU A 272 7.71 57.18 26.93
CA LEU A 272 7.35 57.70 25.61
C LEU A 272 8.26 57.02 24.55
N VAL A 273 7.68 56.18 23.70
CA VAL A 273 8.40 55.59 22.56
C VAL A 273 8.36 56.57 21.40
N VAL A 274 9.49 57.23 21.14
CA VAL A 274 9.72 58.03 19.92
C VAL A 274 10.13 57.05 18.81
N LEU A 275 9.26 56.84 17.82
CA LEU A 275 9.63 56.21 16.57
C LEU A 275 10.14 57.30 15.63
N SER A 276 11.40 57.19 15.24
CA SER A 276 12.00 57.97 14.16
C SER A 276 11.66 57.31 12.83
N ASP A 277 11.11 58.14 11.95
CA ASP A 277 10.80 57.85 10.56
C ASP A 277 12.02 58.25 9.71
N GLU A 278 12.40 57.43 8.71
CA GLU A 278 13.00 57.90 7.47
C GLU A 278 13.03 56.80 6.37
N SER A 279 12.07 56.93 5.45
CA SER A 279 12.19 56.87 3.98
C SER A 279 12.69 55.58 3.27
N SER A 280 11.83 54.96 2.44
CA SER A 280 11.65 55.36 1.02
C SER A 280 10.92 54.29 0.14
N VAL A 281 9.78 54.73 -0.42
CA VAL A 281 9.32 54.62 -1.84
C VAL A 281 9.24 53.24 -2.53
N PHE A 282 8.01 52.71 -2.67
CA PHE A 282 7.34 52.57 -3.99
C PHE A 282 5.82 52.37 -3.80
N SER A 283 5.04 53.29 -4.36
CA SER A 283 3.58 53.31 -4.32
C SER A 283 3.01 52.74 -5.62
N MET A 284 2.03 51.84 -5.51
CA MET A 284 1.01 51.66 -6.54
C MET A 284 -0.35 51.55 -5.85
N THR A 285 -1.02 52.69 -5.78
CA THR A 285 -2.36 52.87 -5.23
C THR A 285 -3.42 52.31 -6.18
N SER A 286 -4.26 51.41 -5.70
CA SER A 286 -5.65 51.29 -6.16
C SER A 286 -6.55 51.44 -4.95
N SER A 287 -7.23 52.59 -4.89
CA SER A 287 -8.22 52.97 -3.90
C SER A 287 -9.47 52.09 -4.00
N VAL A 288 -9.76 51.33 -2.93
CA VAL A 288 -11.11 50.84 -2.64
C VAL A 288 -11.47 51.40 -1.27
N GLU A 289 -12.42 52.32 -1.25
CA GLU A 289 -13.08 52.78 -0.03
C GLU A 289 -13.69 51.57 0.69
N VAL A 290 -13.27 51.35 1.94
CA VAL A 290 -13.97 50.47 2.86
C VAL A 290 -14.50 51.34 3.98
N ASP A 291 -15.81 51.57 3.94
CA ASP A 291 -16.58 52.18 5.01
C ASP A 291 -16.41 51.40 6.32
N THR A 292 -15.67 51.98 7.25
CA THR A 292 -15.71 51.61 8.67
C THR A 292 -16.99 52.13 9.29
N ALA A 293 -18.03 51.29 9.34
CA ALA A 293 -19.12 51.46 10.29
C ALA A 293 -19.74 50.12 10.66
N ARG A 294 -20.06 49.99 11.95
CA ARG A 294 -20.87 48.95 12.61
C ARG A 294 -20.10 47.75 13.16
N ALA A 295 -19.47 48.01 14.32
CA ALA A 295 -19.38 47.05 15.40
C ALA A 295 -20.79 46.56 15.77
N GLY A 296 -21.12 45.35 15.33
CA GLY A 296 -22.33 44.63 15.68
C GLY A 296 -21.94 43.23 16.14
N SER A 297 -22.23 42.96 17.41
CA SER A 297 -22.09 41.67 18.10
C SER A 297 -22.52 40.48 17.23
N TYR A 298 -21.55 39.69 16.76
CA TYR A 298 -21.74 38.35 16.19
C TYR A 298 -21.30 37.30 17.21
N HIS A 299 -22.05 37.22 18.31
CA HIS A 299 -22.17 35.98 19.08
C HIS A 299 -23.63 35.52 18.89
N ASP A 300 -23.80 34.23 18.62
CA ASP A 300 -25.08 33.52 18.45
C ASP A 300 -25.90 33.84 17.20
N VAL A 301 -25.63 33.16 16.07
CA VAL A 301 -26.63 32.44 15.23
C VAL A 301 -25.86 31.60 14.18
N LEU A 302 -25.29 30.47 14.57
CA LEU A 302 -25.09 29.32 13.66
C LEU A 302 -25.33 28.02 14.44
N GLY A 303 -26.56 27.89 14.93
CA GLY A 303 -27.17 26.59 15.22
C GLY A 303 -27.50 25.88 13.91
N THR A 304 -26.49 25.52 13.12
CA THR A 304 -26.67 24.44 12.15
C THR A 304 -26.47 23.15 12.91
N GLY A 305 -27.58 22.45 13.16
CA GLY A 305 -27.61 21.07 13.61
C GLY A 305 -26.95 20.17 12.57
N GLY A 306 -25.62 20.28 12.47
CA GLY A 306 -24.79 19.37 11.73
C GLY A 306 -24.99 18.02 12.39
N ASN A 307 -25.65 17.12 11.67
CA ASN A 307 -25.75 15.71 12.00
C ASN A 307 -24.34 15.20 12.34
N LYS A 308 -23.97 15.25 13.62
CA LYS A 308 -22.78 14.60 14.14
C LYS A 308 -23.01 13.12 13.88
N PHE A 309 -22.47 12.65 12.76
CA PHE A 309 -22.63 11.28 12.30
C PHE A 309 -22.18 10.35 13.44
N PHE A 310 -23.17 9.71 14.06
CA PHE A 310 -23.12 9.11 15.40
C PHE A 310 -22.30 7.81 15.50
N PHE A 311 -21.54 7.45 14.47
CA PHE A 311 -20.99 6.10 14.35
C PHE A 311 -19.73 5.82 15.20
N PHE A 312 -19.16 6.82 15.90
CA PHE A 312 -17.99 6.59 16.75
C PHE A 312 -17.99 7.12 18.20
N GLN A 313 -19.07 7.74 18.68
CA GLN A 313 -19.03 8.51 19.95
C GLN A 313 -19.43 7.79 21.25
N ASN A 314 -19.61 6.47 21.26
CA ASN A 314 -19.93 5.78 22.51
C ASN A 314 -18.63 5.60 23.36
N ASN A 315 -18.44 6.51 24.33
CA ASN A 315 -17.14 6.94 24.87
C ASN A 315 -16.49 6.07 25.97
N SER A 316 -17.12 5.01 26.48
CA SER A 316 -16.58 4.35 27.69
C SER A 316 -15.78 3.07 27.43
N PHE A 317 -16.22 2.20 26.51
CA PHE A 317 -15.55 0.92 26.23
C PHE A 317 -14.66 0.96 24.98
N LYS A 318 -15.07 1.79 24.02
CA LYS A 318 -14.37 2.02 22.76
C LYS A 318 -12.93 2.52 22.93
N PRO A 319 -12.64 3.50 23.82
CA PRO A 319 -11.27 3.94 23.99
C PRO A 319 -10.39 2.87 24.61
N VAL A 320 -10.85 2.03 25.54
CA VAL A 320 -9.99 1.01 26.18
C VAL A 320 -9.66 -0.13 25.23
N PHE A 321 -10.65 -0.67 24.52
CA PHE A 321 -10.40 -1.73 23.54
C PHE A 321 -9.55 -1.22 22.38
N GLN A 322 -9.86 -0.02 21.87
CA GLN A 322 -8.97 0.64 20.91
C GLN A 322 -7.57 0.79 21.53
N ARG A 323 -7.45 1.24 22.80
CA ARG A 323 -6.21 1.47 23.57
C ARG A 323 -5.28 0.26 23.63
N VAL A 324 -5.84 -0.92 23.89
CA VAL A 324 -5.05 -2.14 23.93
C VAL A 324 -4.76 -2.65 22.52
N PHE A 325 -5.75 -2.58 21.64
CA PHE A 325 -5.66 -3.10 20.28
C PHE A 325 -4.59 -2.37 19.45
N PHE A 326 -4.61 -1.04 19.41
CA PHE A 326 -3.61 -0.27 18.69
C PHE A 326 -2.25 -0.29 19.41
N PHE A 327 -2.17 -0.38 20.75
CA PHE A 327 -0.87 -0.55 21.43
C PHE A 327 -0.13 -1.79 20.93
N LEU A 328 -0.84 -2.91 20.74
CA LEU A 328 -0.26 -4.16 20.26
C LEU A 328 -0.09 -4.19 18.74
N LEU A 329 -1.06 -3.67 17.99
CA LEU A 329 -1.04 -3.74 16.53
C LEU A 329 -0.23 -2.64 15.86
N GLU A 330 -0.10 -1.46 16.47
CA GLU A 330 0.65 -0.36 15.87
C GLU A 330 2.11 -0.76 15.61
N PRO A 331 2.88 -1.35 16.56
CA PRO A 331 4.22 -1.83 16.24
C PRO A 331 4.25 -2.90 15.14
N ILE A 332 3.24 -3.79 15.13
CA ILE A 332 3.12 -4.85 14.14
C ILE A 332 2.95 -4.25 12.74
N PHE A 333 2.01 -3.31 12.56
CA PHE A 333 1.70 -2.73 11.25
C PHE A 333 2.68 -1.63 10.82
N VAL A 334 3.31 -0.93 11.77
CA VAL A 334 4.28 0.13 11.48
C VAL A 334 5.66 -0.46 11.14
N PHE A 335 6.13 -1.47 11.87
CA PHE A 335 7.51 -1.98 11.70
C PHE A 335 7.56 -3.38 11.08
N PHE A 336 6.67 -4.28 11.52
CA PHE A 336 6.80 -5.71 11.21
C PHE A 336 5.83 -6.21 10.14
N VAL A 337 5.09 -5.34 9.47
CA VAL A 337 3.98 -5.74 8.57
C VAL A 337 4.40 -6.75 7.49
N PHE A 338 5.61 -6.62 6.94
CA PHE A 338 6.13 -7.56 5.94
C PHE A 338 6.74 -8.84 6.53
N TYR A 339 7.13 -8.83 7.81
CA TYR A 339 7.45 -10.07 8.52
C TYR A 339 6.19 -10.94 8.61
N PHE A 340 5.09 -10.36 9.10
CA PHE A 340 3.79 -11.01 9.15
C PHE A 340 3.30 -11.43 7.77
N ARG A 341 3.52 -10.59 6.73
CA ARG A 341 3.22 -10.97 5.35
C ARG A 341 3.81 -12.32 4.97
N SER A 342 5.10 -12.53 5.26
CA SER A 342 5.80 -13.76 4.87
C SER A 342 5.26 -15.02 5.56
N VAL A 343 4.67 -14.86 6.75
CA VAL A 343 4.10 -15.96 7.53
C VAL A 343 2.69 -16.31 7.06
N PHE A 344 1.85 -15.29 6.84
CA PHE A 344 0.41 -15.48 6.65
C PHE A 344 -0.04 -15.45 5.17
N TRP A 345 0.74 -14.83 4.29
CA TRP A 345 0.41 -14.68 2.87
C TRP A 345 1.46 -15.33 1.95
N PRO A 346 1.02 -16.07 0.92
CA PRO A 346 1.94 -16.53 -0.11
C PRO A 346 2.49 -15.33 -0.89
N VAL A 347 3.76 -15.42 -1.30
CA VAL A 347 4.45 -14.34 -2.00
C VAL A 347 4.51 -14.66 -3.49
N SER A 348 4.01 -13.75 -4.35
CA SER A 348 4.25 -13.87 -5.79
C SER A 348 5.70 -13.52 -6.13
N ARG A 349 6.28 -14.20 -7.12
CA ARG A 349 7.70 -14.05 -7.49
C ARG A 349 7.80 -13.38 -8.85
N ILE A 350 7.56 -12.07 -8.92
CA ILE A 350 7.61 -11.26 -10.15
C ILE A 350 8.88 -11.51 -10.99
N ARG A 351 10.02 -11.83 -10.35
CA ARG A 351 11.28 -12.22 -11.02
C ARG A 351 11.10 -13.39 -12.00
N ASN A 352 10.26 -14.36 -11.68
CA ASN A 352 9.97 -15.51 -12.53
C ASN A 352 9.09 -15.11 -13.72
N ALA A 353 8.15 -14.17 -13.53
CA ALA A 353 7.33 -13.63 -14.61
C ALA A 353 8.18 -12.92 -15.69
N VAL A 354 9.22 -12.17 -15.28
CA VAL A 354 10.14 -11.50 -16.21
C VAL A 354 10.82 -12.50 -17.14
N LYS A 355 11.31 -13.61 -16.58
CA LYS A 355 12.08 -14.65 -17.30
C LYS A 355 11.22 -15.58 -18.15
N ASN A 356 9.90 -15.58 -17.98
CA ASN A 356 9.03 -16.54 -18.63
C ASN A 356 8.60 -16.07 -20.04
N ALA A 357 9.43 -16.39 -21.04
CA ALA A 357 9.15 -16.08 -22.44
C ALA A 357 7.91 -16.81 -23.01
N LYS A 358 7.52 -17.96 -22.43
CA LYS A 358 6.41 -18.78 -22.96
C LYS A 358 5.05 -18.07 -22.92
N ASN A 359 4.92 -17.08 -22.03
CA ASN A 359 3.65 -16.40 -21.79
C ASN A 359 3.54 -15.04 -22.48
N LYS A 360 4.50 -14.71 -23.36
CA LYS A 360 4.55 -13.46 -24.13
C LYS A 360 4.52 -13.79 -25.62
N SER A 361 3.69 -13.10 -26.40
CA SER A 361 3.75 -13.14 -27.85
C SER A 361 5.01 -12.42 -28.33
N PRO A 362 5.60 -12.79 -29.47
CA PRO A 362 6.75 -12.06 -30.02
C PRO A 362 6.47 -10.57 -30.23
N GLU A 363 5.23 -10.24 -30.61
CA GLU A 363 4.77 -8.86 -30.84
C GLU A 363 4.78 -8.00 -29.57
N ASN A 364 4.37 -8.57 -28.43
CA ASN A 364 4.25 -7.83 -27.16
C ASN A 364 5.43 -8.08 -26.20
N ALA A 365 6.36 -8.96 -26.54
CA ALA A 365 7.40 -9.45 -25.62
C ALA A 365 8.22 -8.33 -25.00
N TRP A 366 8.61 -7.32 -25.79
CA TRP A 366 9.39 -6.20 -25.30
C TRP A 366 8.59 -5.31 -24.35
N SER A 367 7.40 -4.86 -24.75
CA SER A 367 6.53 -3.97 -23.95
C SER A 367 6.15 -4.60 -22.62
N LEU A 368 5.73 -5.88 -22.64
CA LEU A 368 5.42 -6.63 -21.42
C LEU A 368 6.67 -6.79 -20.55
N THR A 369 7.85 -7.06 -21.13
CA THR A 369 9.07 -7.17 -20.33
C THR A 369 9.45 -5.84 -19.68
N ALA A 370 9.34 -4.72 -20.41
CA ALA A 370 9.57 -3.39 -19.87
C ALA A 370 8.61 -3.07 -18.72
N SER A 371 7.31 -3.34 -18.90
CA SER A 371 6.29 -3.19 -17.86
C SER A 371 6.59 -4.06 -16.63
N ALA A 372 7.02 -5.32 -16.81
CA ALA A 372 7.42 -6.18 -15.69
C ALA A 372 8.53 -5.56 -14.83
N TYR A 373 9.54 -4.97 -15.48
CA TYR A 373 10.63 -4.31 -14.80
C TYR A 373 10.15 -3.04 -14.09
N ALA A 374 9.30 -2.23 -14.74
CA ALA A 374 8.72 -1.04 -14.13
C ALA A 374 7.91 -1.40 -12.87
N ILE A 375 7.01 -2.38 -12.96
CA ILE A 375 6.23 -2.88 -11.82
C ILE A 375 7.14 -3.42 -10.72
N LYS A 376 8.19 -4.17 -11.07
CA LYS A 376 9.14 -4.69 -10.06
C LYS A 376 9.85 -3.57 -9.30
N VAL A 377 10.34 -2.55 -10.00
CA VAL A 377 10.99 -1.39 -9.38
C VAL A 377 10.00 -0.61 -8.53
N PHE A 378 8.80 -0.38 -9.07
CA PHE A 378 7.73 0.31 -8.36
C PHE A 378 7.31 -0.45 -7.10
N TYR A 379 7.25 -1.78 -7.12
CA TYR A 379 6.88 -2.59 -5.96
C TYR A 379 7.92 -2.50 -4.83
N LEU A 380 9.21 -2.49 -5.18
CA LEU A 380 10.29 -2.25 -4.22
C LEU A 380 10.16 -0.85 -3.62
N PHE A 381 9.91 0.17 -4.45
CA PHE A 381 9.67 1.53 -3.98
C PHE A 381 8.44 1.62 -3.06
N ALA A 382 7.29 1.10 -3.50
CA ALA A 382 6.02 1.15 -2.78
C ALA A 382 6.12 0.45 -1.41
N LYS A 383 6.80 -0.68 -1.32
CA LYS A 383 7.05 -1.38 -0.04
C LYS A 383 7.64 -0.45 1.03
N HIS A 384 8.60 0.39 0.65
CA HIS A 384 9.31 1.26 1.60
C HIS A 384 8.70 2.65 1.69
N PHE A 385 8.44 3.29 0.56
CA PHE A 385 7.97 4.66 0.55
C PHE A 385 6.46 4.78 0.66
N VAL A 386 5.65 3.91 0.03
CA VAL A 386 4.17 3.99 0.12
C VAL A 386 3.66 3.37 1.41
N SER A 387 4.39 2.40 1.94
CA SER A 387 4.00 1.67 3.14
C SER A 387 4.71 2.17 4.40
N TYR A 388 6.04 2.06 4.49
CA TYR A 388 6.74 2.36 5.74
C TYR A 388 6.80 3.85 6.05
N PHE A 389 7.13 4.68 5.07
CA PHE A 389 7.31 6.13 5.28
C PHE A 389 6.05 6.83 5.85
N PRO A 390 4.84 6.68 5.28
CA PRO A 390 3.61 7.19 5.90
C PRO A 390 3.38 6.66 7.30
N ASN A 391 3.59 5.36 7.54
CA ASN A 391 3.41 4.79 8.88
C ASN A 391 4.36 5.41 9.90
N TYR A 392 5.62 5.68 9.54
CA TYR A 392 6.57 6.36 10.42
C TYR A 392 6.18 7.81 10.69
N LEU A 393 5.70 8.54 9.67
CA LEU A 393 5.19 9.90 9.84
C LEU A 393 4.02 9.95 10.82
N ILE A 394 3.05 9.04 10.68
CA ILE A 394 1.88 8.96 11.57
C ILE A 394 2.33 8.57 12.99
N PHE A 395 3.18 7.55 13.09
CA PHE A 395 3.67 7.03 14.37
C PHE A 395 4.37 8.10 15.21
N LEU A 396 5.22 8.91 14.59
CA LEU A 396 5.93 10.00 15.25
C LEU A 396 5.10 11.29 15.36
N GLY A 397 3.88 11.33 14.81
CA GLY A 397 3.03 12.52 14.83
C GLY A 397 3.59 13.70 14.03
N ARG A 398 4.37 13.44 12.97
CA ARG A 398 5.06 14.47 12.16
C ARG A 398 4.27 14.94 10.94
N ILE A 399 2.96 14.72 10.94
CA ILE A 399 2.06 15.03 9.82
C ILE A 399 1.40 16.37 10.03
N THR A 400 1.58 17.29 9.09
CA THR A 400 0.81 18.53 9.02
C THR A 400 -0.49 18.34 8.23
N GLU A 401 -1.43 19.28 8.32
CA GLU A 401 -2.68 19.21 7.54
C GLU A 401 -2.43 19.19 6.02
N GLU A 402 -1.42 19.92 5.54
CA GLU A 402 -0.99 19.90 4.13
C GLU A 402 -0.47 18.52 3.71
N ASP A 403 0.29 17.84 4.57
CA ASP A 403 0.79 16.49 4.28
C ASP A 403 -0.37 15.50 4.13
N ARG A 404 -1.44 15.66 4.92
CA ARG A 404 -2.60 14.77 4.87
C ARG A 404 -3.23 14.75 3.49
N TYR A 405 -3.30 15.90 2.82
CA TYR A 405 -3.84 15.97 1.46
C TYR A 405 -3.08 15.02 0.52
N LEU A 406 -1.75 15.10 0.52
CA LEU A 406 -0.90 14.26 -0.33
C LEU A 406 -0.95 12.78 0.09
N LEU A 407 -0.99 12.50 1.40
CA LEU A 407 -1.11 11.14 1.92
C LEU A 407 -2.46 10.50 1.59
N TYR A 408 -3.56 11.25 1.61
CA TYR A 408 -4.85 10.77 1.11
C TYR A 408 -4.82 10.55 -0.40
N GLY A 409 -4.14 11.40 -1.17
CA GLY A 409 -3.91 11.14 -2.59
C GLY A 409 -3.21 9.80 -2.83
N ILE A 410 -2.19 9.49 -2.02
CA ILE A 410 -1.49 8.19 -2.06
C ILE A 410 -2.43 7.03 -1.76
N GLN A 411 -3.37 7.22 -0.83
CA GLN A 411 -4.36 6.20 -0.47
C GLN A 411 -5.38 5.98 -1.59
N VAL A 412 -5.89 7.05 -2.21
CA VAL A 412 -6.81 6.96 -3.34
C VAL A 412 -6.15 6.16 -4.47
N ILE A 413 -4.92 6.49 -4.86
CA ILE A 413 -4.19 5.70 -5.86
C ILE A 413 -3.89 4.26 -5.35
N GLY A 414 -3.67 4.08 -4.04
CA GLY A 414 -3.51 2.76 -3.42
C GLY A 414 -4.75 1.88 -3.53
N ALA A 415 -5.94 2.46 -3.37
CA ALA A 415 -7.21 1.76 -3.52
C ALA A 415 -7.38 1.28 -4.97
N TYR A 416 -6.99 2.10 -5.94
CA TYR A 416 -6.90 1.69 -7.34
C TYR A 416 -5.97 0.50 -7.51
N ALA A 417 -4.71 0.62 -7.04
CA ALA A 417 -3.69 -0.40 -7.25
C ALA A 417 -4.09 -1.76 -6.65
N CYS A 418 -4.69 -1.76 -5.45
CA CYS A 418 -5.12 -2.99 -4.79
C CYS A 418 -6.37 -3.59 -5.43
N THR A 419 -7.37 -2.80 -5.80
CA THR A 419 -8.68 -3.39 -6.14
C THR A 419 -8.96 -3.41 -7.63
N ILE A 420 -8.61 -2.33 -8.34
CA ILE A 420 -8.86 -2.22 -9.78
C ILE A 420 -7.93 -3.15 -10.57
N SER A 421 -6.75 -3.49 -10.04
CA SER A 421 -5.87 -4.50 -10.62
C SER A 421 -6.54 -5.87 -10.82
N ILE A 422 -7.25 -6.38 -9.80
CA ILE A 422 -8.00 -7.65 -9.89
C ILE A 422 -9.11 -7.54 -10.94
N PHE A 423 -9.74 -6.38 -11.04
CA PHE A 423 -10.75 -6.12 -12.05
C PHE A 423 -10.20 -6.15 -13.47
N ILE A 424 -9.09 -5.45 -13.72
CA ILE A 424 -8.38 -5.45 -15.00
C ILE A 424 -8.05 -6.90 -15.41
N HIS A 425 -7.57 -7.72 -14.47
CA HIS A 425 -7.32 -9.14 -14.74
C HIS A 425 -8.58 -9.90 -15.12
N THR A 426 -9.70 -9.65 -14.46
CA THR A 426 -10.98 -10.31 -14.77
C THR A 426 -11.48 -9.92 -16.16
N LEU A 427 -11.36 -8.63 -16.52
CA LEU A 427 -11.73 -8.12 -17.84
C LEU A 427 -10.86 -8.73 -18.93
N LYS A 428 -9.54 -8.81 -18.70
CA LYS A 428 -8.59 -9.45 -19.61
C LYS A 428 -8.90 -10.94 -19.76
N PHE A 429 -9.10 -11.67 -18.66
CA PHE A 429 -9.38 -13.11 -18.69
C PHE A 429 -10.67 -13.45 -19.48
N LYS A 430 -11.68 -12.57 -19.39
CA LYS A 430 -12.91 -12.69 -20.17
C LYS A 430 -12.78 -12.16 -21.60
N ASN A 431 -11.59 -11.74 -22.02
CA ASN A 431 -11.31 -11.14 -23.33
C ASN A 431 -12.14 -9.87 -23.62
N TYR A 432 -12.57 -9.14 -22.58
CA TYR A 432 -13.21 -7.84 -22.77
C TYR A 432 -12.22 -6.74 -23.14
N ILE A 433 -10.97 -6.87 -22.69
CA ILE A 433 -9.86 -5.98 -23.02
C ILE A 433 -8.65 -6.81 -23.44
N GLY A 434 -7.84 -6.25 -24.35
CA GLY A 434 -6.58 -6.87 -24.77
C GLY A 434 -5.49 -6.77 -23.70
N PRO A 435 -4.41 -7.57 -23.83
CA PRO A 435 -3.29 -7.56 -22.89
C PRO A 435 -2.59 -6.19 -22.81
N MET A 436 -2.42 -5.49 -23.93
CA MET A 436 -1.81 -4.15 -23.94
C MET A 436 -2.65 -3.10 -23.23
N THR A 437 -3.97 -3.12 -23.42
CA THR A 437 -4.89 -2.23 -22.68
C THR A 437 -4.87 -2.52 -21.20
N ALA A 438 -4.85 -3.81 -20.81
CA ALA A 438 -4.73 -4.21 -19.42
C ALA A 438 -3.41 -3.76 -18.79
N MET A 439 -2.29 -3.88 -19.52
CA MET A 439 -0.97 -3.40 -19.10
C MET A 439 -0.98 -1.89 -18.88
N VAL A 440 -1.45 -1.10 -19.86
CA VAL A 440 -1.51 0.37 -19.75
C VAL A 440 -2.42 0.82 -18.60
N ALA A 441 -3.61 0.20 -18.48
CA ALA A 441 -4.52 0.50 -17.39
C ALA A 441 -3.91 0.17 -16.02
N TYR A 442 -3.10 -0.89 -15.92
CA TYR A 442 -2.39 -1.22 -14.70
C TYR A 442 -1.25 -0.21 -14.42
N ASP A 443 -0.43 0.08 -15.44
CA ASP A 443 0.79 0.88 -15.30
C ASP A 443 0.52 2.37 -15.06
N VAL A 444 -0.70 2.87 -15.33
CA VAL A 444 -1.08 4.28 -15.06
C VAL A 444 -0.91 4.69 -13.60
N ILE A 445 -0.91 3.73 -12.66
CA ILE A 445 -0.66 4.01 -11.24
C ILE A 445 0.76 4.51 -10.99
N ILE A 446 1.74 4.02 -11.76
CA ILE A 446 3.16 4.30 -11.56
C ILE A 446 3.44 5.81 -11.72
N PRO A 447 3.09 6.47 -12.85
CA PRO A 447 3.28 7.92 -12.96
C PRO A 447 2.41 8.69 -11.96
N GLY A 448 1.23 8.19 -11.60
CA GLY A 448 0.39 8.80 -10.56
C GLY A 448 1.09 8.86 -9.21
N TYR A 449 1.72 7.76 -8.78
CA TYR A 449 2.55 7.75 -7.58
C TYR A 449 3.77 8.65 -7.69
N PHE A 450 4.51 8.61 -8.80
CA PHE A 450 5.65 9.50 -8.98
C PHE A 450 5.26 10.98 -8.90
N TYR A 451 4.12 11.36 -9.48
CA TYR A 451 3.58 12.71 -9.37
C TYR A 451 3.27 13.09 -7.93
N LEU A 452 2.62 12.21 -7.16
CA LEU A 452 2.34 12.49 -5.75
C LEU A 452 3.62 12.60 -4.91
N TYR A 453 4.61 11.71 -5.10
CA TYR A 453 5.89 11.79 -4.38
C TYR A 453 6.71 13.02 -4.76
N TRP A 454 6.64 13.44 -6.02
CA TRP A 454 7.24 14.70 -6.45
C TRP A 454 6.63 15.91 -5.73
N ASN A 455 5.31 15.90 -5.53
CA ASN A 455 4.63 16.92 -4.75
C ASN A 455 4.93 16.80 -3.24
N MET A 456 5.19 15.60 -2.74
CA MET A 456 5.63 15.36 -1.36
C MET A 456 7.10 15.68 -1.09
N ARG A 457 7.88 16.19 -2.06
CA ARG A 457 9.32 16.47 -1.87
C ARG A 457 9.62 17.31 -0.62
N HIS A 458 8.76 18.28 -0.29
CA HIS A 458 8.92 19.10 0.92
C HIS A 458 8.71 18.28 2.20
N VAL A 459 7.74 17.36 2.21
CA VAL A 459 7.50 16.42 3.31
C VAL A 459 8.69 15.48 3.48
N LEU A 460 9.25 14.99 2.36
CA LEU A 460 10.45 14.15 2.35
C LEU A 460 11.67 14.88 2.89
N LEU A 461 11.88 16.14 2.49
CA LEU A 461 13.02 16.96 2.94
C LEU A 461 12.88 17.37 4.41
N ARG A 462 11.68 17.73 4.86
CA ARG A 462 11.41 18.03 6.28
C ARG A 462 11.63 16.82 7.18
N ASN A 463 11.36 15.61 6.67
CA ASN A 463 11.56 14.35 7.36
C ASN A 463 12.68 13.52 6.69
N TYR A 464 13.81 14.18 6.40
CA TYR A 464 14.90 13.54 5.66
C TYR A 464 15.44 12.31 6.39
N ASP A 465 15.34 12.28 7.73
CA ASP A 465 15.71 11.15 8.56
C ASP A 465 14.90 9.90 8.22
N LEU A 466 13.57 10.03 8.15
CA LEU A 466 12.66 8.96 7.75
C LEU A 466 12.87 8.56 6.28
N PHE A 467 13.17 9.53 5.41
CA PHE A 467 13.49 9.28 4.01
C PHE A 467 14.75 8.42 3.87
N VAL A 468 15.83 8.76 4.58
CA VAL A 468 17.08 7.98 4.62
C VAL A 468 16.84 6.59 5.20
N ILE A 469 16.09 6.47 6.30
CA ILE A 469 15.74 5.17 6.89
C ILE A 469 15.02 4.26 5.88
N CYS A 470 14.08 4.81 5.11
CA CYS A 470 13.38 4.07 4.06
C CYS A 470 14.29 3.74 2.88
N GLY A 471 15.19 4.65 2.49
CA GLY A 471 16.19 4.43 1.44
C GLY A 471 17.16 3.30 1.77
N ILE A 472 17.71 3.28 2.99
CA ILE A 472 18.57 2.19 3.48
C ILE A 472 17.78 0.88 3.50
N SER A 473 16.54 0.91 4.00
CA SER A 473 15.67 -0.28 4.00
C SER A 473 15.43 -0.85 2.61
N LEU A 474 15.28 0.02 1.59
CA LEU A 474 15.11 -0.37 0.19
C LEU A 474 16.36 -1.05 -0.36
N VAL A 475 17.56 -0.53 -0.04
CA VAL A 475 18.84 -1.15 -0.43
C VAL A 475 19.03 -2.49 0.27
N LEU A 476 18.80 -2.54 1.59
CA LEU A 476 18.93 -3.77 2.39
C LEU A 476 17.92 -4.85 1.98
N ASN A 477 16.78 -4.48 1.41
CA ASN A 477 15.80 -5.43 0.88
C ASN A 477 16.34 -6.24 -0.32
N LEU A 478 17.45 -5.81 -0.94
CA LEU A 478 18.18 -6.58 -1.96
C LEU A 478 19.20 -7.57 -1.35
N GLY A 479 19.48 -7.46 -0.05
CA GLY A 479 20.43 -8.29 0.68
C GLY A 479 19.79 -9.47 1.42
N PRO A 480 20.56 -10.11 2.34
CA PRO A 480 20.06 -11.19 3.19
C PRO A 480 18.89 -10.75 4.08
N LEU A 481 17.87 -11.60 4.18
CA LEU A 481 16.63 -11.32 4.91
C LEU A 481 16.89 -11.03 6.40
N GLN A 482 17.88 -11.69 7.00
CA GLN A 482 18.23 -11.52 8.42
C GLN A 482 18.72 -10.10 8.72
N ILE A 483 19.55 -9.53 7.83
CA ILE A 483 20.07 -8.17 7.99
C ILE A 483 18.92 -7.17 7.91
N TRP A 484 18.00 -7.39 6.97
CA TRP A 484 16.81 -6.56 6.82
C TRP A 484 15.91 -6.62 8.07
N HIS A 485 15.68 -7.80 8.65
CA HIS A 485 14.92 -7.93 9.90
C HIS A 485 15.59 -7.26 11.10
N ALA A 486 16.90 -7.49 11.28
CA ALA A 486 17.66 -6.85 12.36
C ALA A 486 17.60 -5.33 12.26
N TYR A 487 17.75 -4.78 11.05
CA TYR A 487 17.59 -3.35 10.79
C TYR A 487 16.22 -2.83 11.22
N HIS A 488 15.13 -3.49 10.81
CA HIS A 488 13.77 -3.07 11.20
C HIS A 488 13.52 -3.16 12.71
N ALA A 489 14.08 -4.16 13.40
CA ALA A 489 14.00 -4.25 14.86
C ALA A 489 14.71 -3.07 15.54
N VAL A 490 15.88 -2.67 15.05
CA VAL A 490 16.60 -1.48 15.56
C VAL A 490 15.81 -0.21 15.29
N ILE A 491 15.28 -0.02 14.07
CA ILE A 491 14.45 1.14 13.74
C ILE A 491 13.20 1.21 14.61
N ALA A 492 12.55 0.07 14.87
CA ALA A 492 11.41 0.00 15.79
C ALA A 492 11.79 0.46 17.20
N ALA A 493 12.89 -0.05 17.75
CA ALA A 493 13.37 0.34 19.07
C ALA A 493 13.69 1.84 19.15
N VAL A 494 14.40 2.37 18.16
CA VAL A 494 14.76 3.80 18.07
C VAL A 494 13.52 4.70 17.99
N MET A 495 12.55 4.36 17.13
CA MET A 495 11.34 5.17 16.96
C MET A 495 10.42 5.07 18.20
N ILE A 496 10.29 3.90 18.81
CA ILE A 496 9.55 3.73 20.07
C ILE A 496 10.19 4.60 21.16
N PHE A 497 11.51 4.56 21.30
CA PHE A 497 12.24 5.39 22.25
C PHE A 497 12.04 6.89 21.99
N ALA A 498 12.19 7.33 20.73
CA ALA A 498 11.97 8.72 20.34
C ALA A 498 10.56 9.20 20.69
N ARG A 499 9.55 8.35 20.47
CA ARG A 499 8.15 8.64 20.81
C ARG A 499 7.93 8.72 22.32
N ILE A 500 8.51 7.82 23.12
CA ILE A 500 8.42 7.87 24.58
C ILE A 500 9.03 9.18 25.10
N ARG A 501 10.18 9.60 24.56
CA ARG A 501 10.84 10.85 24.94
C ARG A 501 9.99 12.09 24.57
N SER A 502 9.40 12.13 23.38
CA SER A 502 8.53 13.24 22.98
C SER A 502 7.29 13.36 23.88
N MET A 503 6.81 12.24 24.43
CA MET A 503 5.71 12.24 25.39
C MET A 503 6.17 12.66 26.79
N GLY A 504 7.35 12.24 27.24
CA GLY A 504 7.88 12.58 28.57
C GLY A 504 8.17 14.07 28.78
N GLY A 505 8.62 14.78 27.72
CA GLY A 505 8.90 16.22 27.79
C GLY A 505 7.68 17.10 28.12
N LEU A 506 6.45 16.61 27.88
CA LEU A 506 5.22 17.32 28.22
C LEU A 506 4.94 17.36 29.73
N SER A 507 5.47 16.40 30.49
CA SER A 507 5.16 16.29 31.93
C SER A 507 6.03 17.18 32.82
N SER A 508 7.22 17.59 32.38
CA SER A 508 8.18 18.30 33.23
C SER A 508 7.97 19.82 33.27
N GLY A 509 7.12 20.38 32.41
CA GLY A 509 6.90 21.84 32.31
C GLY A 509 5.66 22.38 33.05
N ALA A 510 4.81 21.52 33.59
CA ALA A 510 3.51 21.94 34.17
C ALA A 510 3.62 22.56 35.58
N GLY A 511 4.83 22.74 36.12
CA GLY A 511 5.06 23.09 37.53
C GLY A 511 5.01 24.56 37.93
N GLY A 512 4.76 25.56 37.06
CA GLY A 512 4.95 26.94 37.55
C GLY A 512 4.48 28.16 36.76
N ARG A 513 3.68 28.05 35.69
CA ARG A 513 3.16 29.24 34.99
C ARG A 513 1.64 29.17 34.81
N SER A 514 0.95 29.45 35.90
CA SER A 514 -0.45 29.86 35.90
C SER A 514 -0.56 31.24 35.26
N GLY A 515 -0.97 31.30 33.99
CA GLY A 515 -1.51 32.51 33.39
C GLY A 515 -0.66 33.12 32.28
N ALA A 516 -0.75 32.56 31.07
CA ALA A 516 -0.82 33.31 29.81
C ALA A 516 -0.88 32.31 28.66
N GLY A 517 -1.96 32.36 27.88
CA GLY A 517 -2.11 31.85 26.50
C GLY A 517 -1.54 30.46 26.18
N LEU A 518 -2.44 29.51 25.85
CA LEU A 518 -2.08 28.27 25.15
C LEU A 518 -1.37 28.60 23.83
N SER A 519 -0.04 28.71 23.87
CA SER A 519 0.78 28.78 22.65
C SER A 519 0.74 27.42 21.95
N PRO A 520 0.69 27.39 20.61
CA PRO A 520 0.74 26.15 19.86
C PRO A 520 1.99 25.35 20.25
N VAL A 521 1.80 24.05 20.44
CA VAL A 521 2.87 23.09 20.75
C VAL A 521 4.03 23.31 19.78
N PRO A 522 5.29 23.47 20.26
CA PRO A 522 6.43 23.62 19.38
C PRO A 522 6.50 22.41 18.44
N THR A 523 6.36 22.68 17.14
CA THR A 523 6.45 21.70 16.06
C THR A 523 7.84 21.10 15.89
N GLU A 524 8.82 21.54 16.67
CA GLU A 524 10.18 21.00 16.68
C GLU A 524 10.28 19.72 17.51
N VAL A 525 9.64 18.65 17.03
CA VAL A 525 10.18 17.31 17.34
C VAL A 525 11.46 17.22 16.53
N GLY A 526 12.60 17.46 17.17
CA GLY A 526 13.92 17.45 16.55
C GLY A 526 14.16 16.21 15.66
N ASN A 527 15.01 16.38 14.65
CA ASN A 527 15.41 15.29 13.76
C ASN A 527 15.92 14.09 14.58
N LEU A 528 15.64 12.85 14.16
CA LEU A 528 16.16 11.65 14.83
C LEU A 528 17.69 11.60 14.91
N PHE A 529 18.39 12.46 14.15
CA PHE A 529 19.84 12.58 14.13
C PHE A 529 20.38 13.80 14.90
N SER A 530 19.54 14.65 15.48
CA SER A 530 20.00 15.75 16.33
C SER A 530 20.24 15.32 17.79
N PHE A 531 20.49 14.03 18.02
CA PHE A 531 20.78 13.44 19.32
C PHE A 531 22.28 13.33 19.58
#